data_AF-A0A7C7CBN9-F1
#
_entry.id   AF-A0A7C7CBN9-F1
#
_cell.length_a   1.000
_cell.length_b   1.000
_cell.length_c   1.000
_cell.angle_alpha   90.00
_cell.angle_beta   90.00
_cell.angle_gamma   90.00
#
_symmetry.space_group_name_H-M   'P 1'
#
loop_
_entity.id
_entity.type
_entity.pdbx_description
1 polymer ?
#
loop_
_entity_poly.entity_id
_entity_poly.type
_entity_poly.pdbx_seq_one_letter_code
_entity_poly.pdbx_strand_id
1 'polypeptide(L)' 'MMKVGDLVRFDAPDDVFHGKKGIIVRHVESDIYRQGSHYEVLTFCGFTIVALDFEIHRLENDIEVPGN' A
#
# COMPACT_ATOMS: atom_id res chain seq x y z
N MET A 1 -2.06 11.41 -3.08
CA MET A 1 -0.77 10.70 -3.27
C MET A 1 -0.43 10.01 -1.95
N MET A 2 -0.13 8.71 -1.99
CA MET A 2 0.26 7.95 -0.80
C MET A 2 1.71 8.28 -0.43
N LYS A 3 2.08 8.13 0.84
CA LYS A 3 3.41 8.43 1.39
C LYS A 3 3.94 7.28 2.23
N VAL A 4 5.25 7.30 2.46
CA VAL A 4 5.91 6.41 3.42
C VAL A 4 5.26 6.59 4.81
N GLY A 5 4.97 5.46 5.46
CA GLY A 5 4.27 5.37 6.73
C GLY A 5 2.76 5.18 6.60
N ASP A 6 2.18 5.32 5.40
CA ASP A 6 0.75 5.09 5.22
C ASP A 6 0.39 3.61 5.41
N LEU A 7 -0.69 3.38 6.17
CA LEU A 7 -1.32 2.08 6.26
C LEU A 7 -2.17 1.85 4.99
N VAL A 8 -1.95 0.73 4.33
CA VAL A 8 -2.63 0.37 3.09
C VAL A 8 -3.20 -1.03 3.13
N ARG A 9 -4.17 -1.30 2.25
CA ARG A 9 -4.70 -2.62 1.95
C ARG A 9 -4.59 -2.89 0.46
N PHE A 10 -4.14 -4.09 0.11
CA PHE A 10 -4.09 -4.53 -1.28
C PHE A 10 -5.49 -4.86 -1.80
N ASP A 11 -5.76 -4.45 -3.04
CA ASP A 11 -6.99 -4.69 -3.79
C ASP A 11 -6.63 -5.22 -5.19
N ALA A 12 -6.03 -6.43 -5.19
CA ALA A 12 -5.71 -7.17 -6.39
C ALA A 12 -6.42 -8.54 -6.32
N PRO A 13 -7.64 -8.69 -6.85
CA PRO A 13 -8.50 -9.87 -6.62
C PRO A 13 -7.87 -11.22 -6.96
N ASP A 14 -6.97 -11.25 -7.93
CA ASP A 14 -6.29 -12.46 -8.40
C ASP A 14 -4.95 -12.72 -7.68
N ASP A 15 -4.58 -11.89 -6.69
CA ASP A 15 -3.32 -11.99 -5.95
C ASP A 15 -3.53 -12.59 -4.54
N VAL A 16 -2.58 -13.41 -4.07
CA VAL A 16 -2.59 -14.01 -2.73
C VAL A 16 -2.54 -12.99 -1.59
N PHE A 17 -2.08 -11.77 -1.89
CA PHE A 17 -2.04 -10.63 -1.00
C PHE A 17 -3.32 -9.80 -1.03
N HIS A 18 -4.33 -10.14 -1.83
CA HIS A 18 -5.64 -9.47 -1.81
C HIS A 18 -6.19 -9.35 -0.38
N GLY A 19 -6.59 -8.14 0.00
CA GLY A 19 -7.12 -7.82 1.32
C GLY A 19 -6.09 -7.80 2.46
N LYS A 20 -4.81 -8.15 2.20
CA LYS A 20 -3.75 -8.01 3.20
C LYS A 20 -3.47 -6.54 3.48
N LYS A 21 -2.94 -6.28 4.68
CA LYS A 21 -2.61 -4.94 5.15
C LYS A 21 -1.10 -4.81 5.32
N GLY A 22 -0.60 -3.60 5.13
CA GLY A 22 0.80 -3.28 5.31
C GLY A 22 1.04 -1.79 5.44
N ILE A 23 2.30 -1.44 5.65
CA ILE A 23 2.76 -0.06 5.75
C ILE A 23 3.68 0.22 4.56
N ILE A 24 3.47 1.34 3.87
CA ILE A 24 4.40 1.79 2.85
C ILE A 24 5.73 2.13 3.52
N VAL A 25 6.80 1.46 3.12
CA VAL A 25 8.16 1.71 3.63
C VAL A 25 8.99 2.52 2.65
N ARG A 26 8.61 2.52 1.36
CA ARG A 26 9.31 3.28 0.32
C ARG A 26 8.38 3.64 -0.84
N HIS A 27 8.60 4.82 -1.42
CA HIS A 27 8.08 5.19 -2.73
C HIS A 27 9.27 5.30 -3.69
N VAL A 28 9.18 4.65 -4.83
CA VAL A 28 10.27 4.55 -5.81
C VAL A 28 9.75 5.08 -7.15
N GLU A 29 10.32 6.19 -7.60
CA GLU A 29 10.14 6.69 -8.96
C GLU A 29 11.05 5.93 -9.91
N SER A 30 10.50 5.48 -11.04
CA SER A 30 11.23 4.65 -11.97
C SER A 30 10.60 4.65 -13.35
N ASP A 31 11.41 4.93 -14.36
CA ASP A 31 11.06 5.01 -15.78
C ASP A 31 10.89 3.64 -16.46
N ILE A 32 11.33 2.55 -15.80
CA ILE A 32 11.13 1.17 -16.25
C ILE A 32 9.68 0.68 -16.15
N TYR A 33 8.86 1.29 -15.28
CA TYR A 33 7.43 0.95 -15.18
C TYR A 33 6.59 1.93 -15.96
N ARG A 34 5.58 1.45 -16.68
CA ARG A 34 4.67 2.29 -17.46
C ARG A 34 3.94 3.33 -16.59
N GLN A 35 3.74 3.04 -15.30
CA GLN A 35 3.14 3.97 -14.33
C GLN A 35 4.14 5.01 -13.76
N GLY A 36 5.44 4.87 -14.02
CA GLY A 36 6.47 5.81 -13.57
C GLY A 36 6.86 5.71 -12.09
N SER A 37 6.15 4.95 -11.25
CA SER A 37 6.53 4.69 -9.86
C SER A 37 5.85 3.46 -9.26
N HIS A 38 6.37 2.97 -8.12
CA HIS A 38 5.77 1.93 -7.29
C HIS A 38 6.02 2.18 -5.79
N TYR A 39 5.33 1.42 -4.95
CA TYR A 39 5.50 1.43 -3.51
C TYR A 39 6.05 0.10 -3.03
N GLU A 40 7.02 0.14 -2.13
CA GLU A 40 7.41 -1.05 -1.35
C GLU A 40 6.58 -1.04 -0.05
N VAL A 41 5.85 -2.11 0.19
CA VAL A 41 4.91 -2.26 1.31
C VAL A 41 5.35 -3.43 2.19
N LEU A 42 5.62 -3.15 3.46
CA LEU A 42 5.84 -4.20 4.46
C LEU A 42 4.48 -4.67 5.00
N THR A 43 4.11 -5.89 4.64
CA THR A 43 2.86 -6.53 5.08
C THR A 43 2.96 -7.00 6.53
N PHE A 44 1.82 -7.05 7.23
CA PHE A 44 1.76 -7.57 8.60
C PHE A 44 1.94 -9.09 8.71
N CYS A 45 1.94 -9.80 7.58
CA CYS A 45 2.33 -11.19 7.52
C CYS A 45 3.83 -11.41 7.24
N GLY A 46 4.65 -10.34 7.26
CA GLY A 46 6.11 -10.43 7.23
C GLY A 46 6.75 -10.44 5.84
N PHE A 47 5.99 -10.10 4.79
CA PHE A 47 6.49 -9.99 3.41
C PHE A 47 6.62 -8.53 2.99
N THR A 48 7.64 -8.23 2.19
CA THR A 48 7.76 -6.96 1.47
C THR A 48 7.25 -7.15 0.05
N ILE A 49 6.29 -6.33 -0.36
CA ILE A 49 5.63 -6.41 -1.67
C ILE A 49 5.86 -5.12 -2.44
N VAL A 50 6.15 -5.24 -3.73
CA VAL A 50 6.14 -4.10 -4.67
C VAL A 50 4.72 -3.97 -5.20
N ALA A 51 4.06 -2.85 -4.93
CA ALA A 51 2.71 -2.56 -5.37
C ALA A 51 2.65 -1.29 -6.20
N LEU A 52 1.80 -1.32 -7.22
CA LEU A 52 1.40 -0.16 -7.99
C LEU A 52 0.28 0.58 -7.27
N ASP A 53 0.11 1.86 -7.62
CA ASP A 53 -0.85 2.74 -6.97
C ASP A 53 -2.31 2.24 -7.03
N PHE A 54 -2.71 1.63 -8.14
CA PHE A 54 -4.06 1.06 -8.32
C PHE A 54 -4.28 -0.27 -7.60
N GLU A 55 -3.23 -0.91 -7.09
CA GLU A 55 -3.30 -2.21 -6.41
C GLU A 55 -3.46 -2.06 -4.89
N ILE A 56 -3.35 -0.84 -4.36
CA ILE A 56 -3.41 -0.57 -2.93
C ILE A 56 -4.29 0.63 -2.61
N HIS A 57 -5.01 0.55 -1.49
CA HIS A 57 -5.84 1.63 -0.98
C HIS A 57 -5.35 2.06 0.39
N ARG A 58 -5.27 3.36 0.62
CA ARG A 58 -4.95 3.95 1.92
C ARG A 58 -6.09 3.70 2.91
N LEU A 59 -5.77 3.20 4.10
CA LEU A 59 -6.74 2.88 5.15
C LEU A 59 -7.03 4.06 6.11
N GLU A 60 -6.66 5.29 5.74
CA GLU A 60 -6.82 6.48 6.61
C GLU A 60 -8.27 6.89 6.97
N ASN A 61 -9.29 6.09 6.64
CA ASN A 61 -10.70 6.41 6.95
C ASN A 61 -11.45 5.38 7.83
N ASP A 62 -10.80 4.38 8.43
CA ASP A 62 -11.51 3.34 9.21
C ASP A 62 -11.55 3.57 10.73
N ILE A 63 -11.03 4.70 11.25
CA ILE A 63 -11.12 5.03 12.69
C ILE A 63 -11.48 6.51 12.85
N GLU A 64 -12.77 6.80 13.02
CA GLU A 64 -13.18 7.97 13.80
C GLU A 64 -12.68 7.73 15.23
N VAL A 65 -11.64 8.47 15.64
CA VAL A 65 -11.31 8.57 17.06
C VAL A 65 -12.48 9.31 17.70
N PRO A 66 -13.24 8.72 18.64
CA PRO A 66 -14.30 9.46 19.31
C PRO A 66 -13.67 10.69 19.96
N GLY A 67 -14.11 11.87 19.55
CA GLY A 67 -13.65 13.12 20.15
C GLY A 67 -13.90 13.07 21.65
N ASN A 68 -12.86 13.35 22.44
CA ASN A 68 -12.98 13.61 23.87
C ASN A 68 -13.82 14.86 24.13
#